data_AF-A0A484WUW5-F1
#
_entry.id   AF-A0A484WUW5-F1
#
_cell.length_a   1.000
_cell.length_b   1.000
_cell.length_c   1.000
_cell.angle_alpha   90.00
_cell.angle_beta   90.00
_cell.angle_gamma   90.00
#
_symmetry.space_group_name_H-M   'P 1'
#
loop_
_entity.id
_entity.type
_entity.pdbx_description
1 polymer ?
#
loop_
_entity_poly.entity_id
_entity_poly.type
_entity_poly.pdbx_seq_one_letter_code
_entity_poly.pdbx_strand_id
1 'polypeptide(L)'
;MSDLEQLKQKLGSGLTDQSFLLEPRTGKDLLSLVAKYTGAVPFAGHAGADWNRFWLAGRSPQALSDICQPPEQAEKTLPVQQVFLLALLHLLETPVTLLNTVPARHRSLYYRDLLGFAPRAPQPDRVAVSFTLQKNASPTALPAGSLLDGGQDSAGNNITYQTDDSLLITGQQLEQLCWTAGDKDTNTWKRYTAIDSATGVALPAEGLRLFTATGKGTDTQEQASVLYLGFSGTSAQDTLSVYWSVRASSALDLAWCYYNGTDWASLDAGLQDGTAGLSVSNLWRARLPADSQPGSPKNDGLQVTGYYWIKGTLKEKQEAKSGNAASGAMPKLQAVLASAMTATLNMAQAIDDSHFDRPLPAGTISQLVTPVAAISDVRQPLPSVGGQPRETEAAMLQRAATRIAHRQRAITWNNMRSLLMAHYPEIFDVRFPDVDKLSRLPAPVEQSLMVIPDSRYGDNDDPLRPALSDGRLNRMAQWLAQYTSLWAAPALRNPKYIDVTARYRVTFVAGIRPDYGHRELAAQLQHDYMPWATDRRQAVTPGNRVDYYRLLATLQQSPLVQSVNSLVLIHDSTDNTGKNTPVETQSTVIARDDEVLILCPEGETDV
;
A
#
# COMPACT_ATOMS: atom_id res chain seq x y z
N MET A 1 -20.53 -38.11 3.25
CA MET A 1 -20.54 -37.01 4.26
C MET A 1 -21.69 -37.29 5.21
N SER A 2 -21.47 -37.26 6.53
CA SER A 2 -22.57 -37.45 7.49
C SER A 2 -23.53 -36.25 7.46
N ASP A 3 -24.77 -36.45 7.88
CA ASP A 3 -25.79 -35.38 7.95
C ASP A 3 -25.34 -34.20 8.84
N LEU A 4 -24.53 -34.47 9.86
CA LEU A 4 -23.94 -33.45 10.73
C LEU A 4 -22.92 -32.57 9.98
N GLU A 5 -22.09 -33.16 9.12
CA GLU A 5 -21.15 -32.39 8.29
C GLU A 5 -21.88 -31.53 7.25
N GLN A 6 -22.98 -32.03 6.69
CA GLN A 6 -23.85 -31.21 5.83
C GLN A 6 -24.51 -30.06 6.61
N LEU A 7 -24.94 -30.30 7.85
CA LEU A 7 -25.48 -29.26 8.72
C LEU A 7 -24.43 -28.20 9.05
N LYS A 8 -23.21 -28.61 9.44
CA LYS A 8 -22.09 -27.69 9.70
C LYS A 8 -21.77 -26.85 8.47
N GLN A 9 -21.76 -27.45 7.28
CA GLN A 9 -21.52 -26.72 6.03
C GLN A 9 -22.62 -25.68 5.76
N LYS A 10 -23.89 -26.04 5.93
CA LYS A 10 -25.03 -25.12 5.75
C LYS A 10 -25.05 -23.98 6.78
N LEU A 11 -24.64 -24.27 8.02
CA LEU A 11 -24.56 -23.25 9.08
C LEU A 11 -23.33 -22.34 8.90
N GLY A 12 -22.21 -22.89 8.43
CA GLY A 12 -20.96 -22.16 8.22
C GLY A 12 -21.02 -21.17 7.05
N SER A 13 -21.76 -21.49 5.98
CA SER A 13 -21.81 -20.66 4.76
C SER A 13 -22.38 -19.25 4.94
N GLY A 14 -22.99 -18.94 6.10
CA GLY A 14 -23.54 -17.62 6.42
C GLY A 14 -22.97 -16.96 7.67
N LEU A 15 -21.93 -17.53 8.28
CA LEU A 15 -21.35 -17.03 9.53
C LEU A 15 -19.87 -16.71 9.33
N THR A 16 -19.51 -15.46 9.56
CA THR A 16 -18.17 -14.94 9.23
C THR A 16 -17.09 -15.22 10.25
N ASP A 17 -17.46 -15.50 11.51
CA ASP A 17 -16.49 -15.82 12.56
C ASP A 17 -17.16 -16.62 13.69
N GLN A 18 -16.65 -17.84 13.89
CA GLN A 18 -17.07 -18.80 14.91
C GLN A 18 -15.92 -19.11 15.90
N SER A 19 -14.93 -18.22 16.01
CA SER A 19 -13.77 -18.44 16.89
C SER A 19 -14.16 -18.59 18.37
N PHE A 20 -15.19 -17.84 18.80
CA PHE A 20 -15.77 -17.98 20.13
C PHE A 20 -16.94 -18.98 20.13
N LEU A 21 -16.77 -20.07 20.90
CA LEU A 21 -17.79 -21.09 21.11
C LEU A 21 -18.49 -20.87 22.45
N LEU A 22 -19.83 -20.84 22.43
CA LEU A 22 -20.63 -20.72 23.65
C LEU A 22 -20.58 -22.02 24.49
N GLU A 23 -20.48 -23.15 23.80
CA GLU A 23 -20.30 -24.48 24.37
C GLU A 23 -19.02 -25.11 23.80
N PRO A 24 -17.87 -24.92 24.49
CA PRO A 24 -16.58 -25.43 24.03
C PRO A 24 -16.32 -26.88 24.47
N ARG A 25 -17.15 -27.47 25.34
CA ARG A 25 -16.90 -28.81 25.89
C ARG A 25 -16.93 -29.86 24.77
N THR A 26 -15.89 -30.67 24.75
CA THR A 26 -15.76 -31.78 23.81
C THR A 26 -16.49 -33.03 24.32
N GLY A 27 -16.65 -34.05 23.46
CA GLY A 27 -17.19 -35.34 23.87
C GLY A 27 -16.45 -35.96 25.07
N LYS A 28 -15.13 -35.77 25.14
CA LYS A 28 -14.30 -36.15 26.29
C LYS A 28 -14.74 -35.45 27.57
N ASP A 29 -14.93 -34.13 27.53
CA ASP A 29 -15.31 -33.35 28.70
C ASP A 29 -16.70 -33.73 29.20
N LEU A 30 -17.63 -34.01 28.28
CA LEU A 30 -18.96 -34.52 28.59
C LEU A 30 -18.90 -35.91 29.22
N LEU A 31 -18.07 -36.83 28.71
CA LEU A 31 -17.87 -38.15 29.31
C LEU A 31 -17.24 -38.06 30.71
N SER A 32 -16.28 -37.17 30.91
CA SER A 32 -15.71 -36.89 32.24
C SER A 32 -16.77 -36.32 33.20
N LEU A 33 -17.67 -35.47 32.72
CA LEU A 33 -18.79 -34.95 33.51
C LEU A 33 -19.77 -36.08 33.89
N VAL A 34 -20.11 -36.96 32.94
CA VAL A 34 -20.95 -38.14 33.18
C VAL A 34 -20.31 -39.08 34.19
N ALA A 35 -18.99 -39.31 34.09
CA ALA A 35 -18.23 -40.11 35.05
C ALA A 35 -18.36 -39.58 36.49
N LYS A 36 -18.19 -38.26 36.64
CA LYS A 36 -18.30 -37.57 37.93
C LYS A 36 -19.72 -37.63 38.48
N TYR A 37 -20.73 -37.43 37.62
CA TYR A 37 -22.13 -37.48 38.01
C TYR A 37 -22.55 -38.89 38.45
N THR A 38 -22.23 -39.91 37.65
CA THR A 38 -22.62 -41.30 37.92
C THR A 38 -21.85 -41.92 39.08
N GLY A 39 -20.67 -41.39 39.43
CA GLY A 39 -19.93 -41.79 40.64
C GLY A 39 -20.61 -41.37 41.95
N ALA A 40 -21.48 -40.36 41.92
CA ALA A 40 -22.27 -39.94 43.07
C ALA A 40 -23.56 -40.76 43.24
N VAL A 41 -23.94 -41.57 42.25
CA VAL A 41 -25.19 -42.34 42.26
C VAL A 41 -24.90 -43.78 42.66
N PRO A 42 -25.42 -44.26 43.81
CA PRO A 42 -25.24 -45.65 44.23
C PRO A 42 -25.96 -46.62 43.29
N PHE A 43 -25.36 -47.78 43.05
CA PHE A 43 -25.97 -48.83 42.25
C PHE A 43 -26.92 -49.65 43.14
N ALA A 44 -28.23 -49.46 42.95
CA ALA A 44 -29.26 -50.06 43.79
C ALA A 44 -29.13 -51.59 43.84
N GLY A 45 -29.22 -52.17 45.05
CA GLY A 45 -29.09 -53.61 45.26
C GLY A 45 -27.65 -54.13 45.42
N HIS A 46 -26.63 -53.29 45.26
CA HIS A 46 -25.22 -53.69 45.44
C HIS A 46 -24.46 -52.72 46.37
N ALA A 47 -23.99 -53.23 47.51
CA ALA A 47 -23.20 -52.45 48.45
C ALA A 47 -21.81 -52.10 47.88
N GLY A 48 -21.41 -50.83 47.94
CA GLY A 48 -20.09 -50.38 47.50
C GLY A 48 -19.90 -50.31 45.96
N ALA A 49 -20.99 -50.30 45.20
CA ALA A 49 -20.98 -50.08 43.75
C ALA A 49 -21.70 -48.79 43.38
N ASP A 50 -21.19 -48.10 42.35
CA ASP A 50 -21.76 -46.87 41.79
C ASP A 50 -22.17 -47.07 40.32
N TRP A 51 -22.96 -46.16 39.79
CA TRP A 51 -23.36 -46.19 38.38
C TRP A 51 -22.20 -45.91 37.42
N ASN A 52 -21.12 -45.29 37.91
CA ASN A 52 -19.93 -45.04 37.10
C ASN A 52 -19.30 -46.35 36.60
N ARG A 53 -19.21 -47.36 37.47
CA ARG A 53 -18.73 -48.71 37.08
C ARG A 53 -19.58 -49.38 35.99
N PHE A 54 -20.87 -49.04 35.88
CA PHE A 54 -21.74 -49.56 34.83
C PHE A 54 -21.48 -48.89 33.47
N TRP A 55 -21.47 -47.55 33.44
CA TRP A 55 -21.29 -46.78 32.21
C TRP A 55 -19.86 -46.83 31.68
N LEU A 56 -18.86 -46.77 32.57
CA LEU A 56 -17.43 -46.79 32.23
C LEU A 56 -16.76 -48.16 32.46
N ALA A 57 -17.53 -49.25 32.43
CA ALA A 57 -17.02 -50.59 32.68
C ALA A 57 -15.72 -50.88 31.92
N GLY A 58 -14.61 -50.95 32.67
CA GLY A 58 -13.27 -51.25 32.15
C GLY A 58 -12.62 -50.19 31.25
N ARG A 59 -13.20 -48.98 31.10
CA ARG A 59 -12.67 -47.95 30.20
C ARG A 59 -12.67 -46.57 30.84
N SER A 60 -11.64 -45.77 30.53
CA SER A 60 -11.62 -44.36 30.92
C SER A 60 -12.53 -43.52 30.00
N PRO A 61 -12.99 -42.34 30.45
CA PRO A 61 -13.69 -41.38 29.58
C PRO A 61 -12.92 -41.04 28.31
N GLN A 62 -11.59 -41.02 28.41
CA GLN A 62 -10.71 -40.74 27.29
C GLN A 62 -10.71 -41.88 26.27
N ALA A 63 -10.56 -43.13 26.72
CA ALA A 63 -10.63 -44.31 25.85
C ALA A 63 -11.99 -44.42 25.13
N LEU A 64 -13.09 -44.00 25.76
CA LEU A 64 -14.40 -43.93 25.10
C LEU A 64 -14.52 -42.78 24.10
N SER A 65 -13.93 -41.62 24.40
CA SER A 65 -13.89 -40.50 23.46
C SER A 65 -13.05 -40.81 22.22
N ASP A 66 -11.96 -41.56 22.38
CA ASP A 66 -11.07 -41.92 21.27
C ASP A 66 -11.80 -42.86 20.28
N ILE A 67 -12.71 -43.72 20.76
CA ILE A 67 -13.56 -44.60 19.93
C ILE A 67 -14.57 -43.80 19.10
N CYS A 68 -14.94 -42.59 19.54
CA CYS A 68 -15.80 -41.69 18.78
C CYS A 68 -15.09 -40.99 17.60
N GLN A 69 -13.76 -41.09 17.50
CA GLN A 69 -13.00 -40.54 16.39
C GLN A 69 -12.46 -41.68 15.50
N PRO A 70 -12.54 -41.53 14.18
CA PRO A 70 -13.43 -42.26 13.24
C PRO A 70 -13.81 -43.73 13.56
N PRO A 71 -15.02 -44.19 13.16
CA PRO A 71 -15.59 -45.50 13.49
C PRO A 71 -14.90 -46.72 12.87
N GLU A 72 -13.89 -46.53 12.01
CA GLU A 72 -13.20 -47.63 11.31
C GLU A 72 -12.29 -48.46 12.22
N GLN A 73 -11.93 -47.94 13.41
CA GLN A 73 -11.06 -48.62 14.39
C GLN A 73 -11.81 -49.20 15.58
N ALA A 74 -13.13 -49.02 15.66
CA ALA A 74 -13.93 -49.52 16.76
C ALA A 74 -14.12 -51.05 16.63
N GLU A 75 -13.58 -51.82 17.57
CA GLU A 75 -13.93 -53.23 17.74
C GLU A 75 -15.47 -53.36 17.81
N LYS A 76 -16.06 -54.23 16.97
CA LYS A 76 -17.52 -54.46 16.88
C LYS A 76 -18.16 -55.06 18.15
N THR A 77 -17.40 -55.14 19.24
CA THR A 77 -17.75 -55.80 20.51
C THR A 77 -17.73 -54.80 21.67
N LEU A 78 -18.39 -53.66 21.50
CA LEU A 78 -18.62 -52.69 22.57
C LEU A 78 -19.82 -53.08 23.44
N PRO A 79 -19.75 -52.92 24.78
CA PRO A 79 -20.93 -53.04 25.63
C PRO A 79 -22.06 -52.11 25.17
N VAL A 80 -23.29 -52.63 25.12
CA VAL A 80 -24.45 -51.92 24.57
C VAL A 80 -24.74 -50.59 25.28
N GLN A 81 -24.47 -50.50 26.58
CA GLN A 81 -24.63 -49.27 27.35
C GLN A 81 -23.60 -48.19 26.95
N GLN A 82 -22.38 -48.59 26.57
CA GLN A 82 -21.37 -47.66 26.06
C GLN A 82 -21.76 -47.18 24.66
N VAL A 83 -22.25 -48.08 23.79
CA VAL A 83 -22.77 -47.71 22.47
C VAL A 83 -23.93 -46.73 22.59
N PHE A 84 -24.87 -46.98 23.50
CA PHE A 84 -25.99 -46.07 23.77
C PHE A 84 -25.50 -44.69 24.21
N LEU A 85 -24.51 -44.62 25.10
CA LEU A 85 -23.94 -43.36 25.57
C LEU A 85 -23.23 -42.59 24.44
N LEU A 86 -22.47 -43.27 23.58
CA LEU A 86 -21.81 -42.64 22.43
C LEU A 86 -22.84 -42.15 21.39
N ALA A 87 -23.89 -42.93 21.14
CA ALA A 87 -25.00 -42.52 20.28
C ALA A 87 -25.71 -41.28 20.83
N LEU A 88 -25.94 -41.21 22.16
CA LEU A 88 -26.49 -40.02 22.81
C LEU A 88 -25.59 -38.79 22.62
N LEU A 89 -24.28 -38.93 22.80
CA LEU A 89 -23.33 -37.83 22.60
C LEU A 89 -23.35 -37.34 21.15
N HIS A 90 -23.41 -38.25 20.18
CA HIS A 90 -23.53 -37.88 18.77
C HIS A 90 -24.82 -37.11 18.47
N LEU A 91 -25.95 -37.50 19.07
CA LEU A 91 -27.20 -36.73 18.94
C LEU A 91 -27.08 -35.32 19.55
N LEU A 92 -26.36 -35.17 20.66
CA LEU A 92 -26.13 -33.88 21.32
C LEU A 92 -25.20 -32.95 20.54
N GLU A 93 -24.41 -33.44 19.58
CA GLU A 93 -23.59 -32.57 18.72
C GLU A 93 -24.45 -31.61 17.89
N THR A 94 -25.67 -32.00 17.52
CA THR A 94 -26.60 -31.16 16.73
C THR A 94 -27.02 -29.88 17.49
N PRO A 95 -27.63 -29.96 18.69
CA PRO A 95 -27.98 -28.76 19.45
C PRO A 95 -26.74 -27.96 19.89
N VAL A 96 -25.61 -28.60 20.18
CA VAL A 96 -24.35 -27.89 20.49
C VAL A 96 -23.87 -27.08 19.27
N THR A 97 -23.91 -27.66 18.08
CA THR A 97 -23.55 -26.96 16.82
C THR A 97 -24.47 -25.76 16.61
N LEU A 98 -25.79 -25.91 16.81
CA LEU A 98 -26.73 -24.81 16.70
C LEU A 98 -26.49 -23.73 17.76
N LEU A 99 -26.20 -24.11 18.99
CA LEU A 99 -25.92 -23.18 20.09
C LEU A 99 -24.64 -22.36 19.82
N ASN A 100 -23.59 -23.00 19.28
CA ASN A 100 -22.34 -22.34 18.95
C ASN A 100 -22.42 -21.33 17.80
N THR A 101 -23.51 -21.35 17.02
CA THR A 101 -23.77 -20.31 16.01
C THR A 101 -24.51 -19.09 16.56
N VAL A 102 -25.01 -19.13 17.80
CA VAL A 102 -25.76 -18.02 18.41
C VAL A 102 -24.91 -16.76 18.61
N PRO A 103 -23.66 -16.82 19.15
CA PRO A 103 -22.85 -15.62 19.39
C PRO A 103 -22.60 -14.80 18.12
N ALA A 104 -22.27 -15.47 17.02
CA ALA A 104 -22.04 -14.82 15.72
C ALA A 104 -23.30 -14.13 15.19
N ARG A 105 -24.47 -14.79 15.28
CA ARG A 105 -25.76 -14.23 14.89
C ARG A 105 -26.17 -13.04 15.77
N HIS A 106 -25.97 -13.15 17.08
CA HIS A 106 -26.23 -12.07 18.02
C HIS A 106 -25.36 -10.84 17.74
N ARG A 107 -24.07 -11.04 17.42
CA ARG A 107 -23.18 -9.93 17.03
C ARG A 107 -23.65 -9.24 15.76
N SER A 108 -24.09 -10.01 14.75
CA SER A 108 -24.62 -9.45 13.50
C SER A 108 -25.93 -8.68 13.73
N LEU A 109 -26.86 -9.23 14.52
CA LEU A 109 -28.10 -8.56 14.96
C LEU A 109 -27.81 -7.21 15.62
N TYR A 110 -26.88 -7.18 16.59
CA TYR A 110 -26.52 -5.95 17.30
C TYR A 110 -25.93 -4.88 16.37
N TYR A 111 -24.98 -5.26 15.50
CA TYR A 111 -24.34 -4.28 14.62
C TYR A 111 -25.23 -3.81 13.47
N ARG A 112 -25.99 -4.71 12.84
CA ARG A 112 -26.81 -4.38 11.66
C ARG A 112 -28.15 -3.78 12.05
N ASP A 113 -28.91 -4.48 12.90
CA ASP A 113 -30.31 -4.13 13.12
C ASP A 113 -30.47 -3.05 14.19
N LEU A 114 -29.62 -3.05 15.22
CA LEU A 114 -29.66 -2.02 16.27
C LEU A 114 -28.79 -0.81 15.94
N LEU A 115 -27.54 -1.02 15.51
CA LEU A 115 -26.58 0.06 15.26
C LEU A 115 -26.50 0.52 13.79
N GLY A 116 -27.15 -0.16 12.86
CA GLY A 116 -27.23 0.25 11.46
C GLY A 116 -25.92 0.13 10.67
N PHE A 117 -24.94 -0.65 11.15
CA PHE A 117 -23.73 -0.91 10.38
C PHE A 117 -24.05 -1.77 9.17
N ALA A 118 -23.55 -1.34 8.02
CA ALA A 118 -23.56 -2.10 6.78
C ALA A 118 -22.15 -2.17 6.19
N PRO A 119 -21.81 -3.23 5.45
CA PRO A 119 -20.58 -3.28 4.68
C PRO A 119 -20.49 -2.08 3.72
N ARG A 120 -19.31 -1.48 3.62
CA ARG A 120 -19.05 -0.40 2.66
C ARG A 120 -19.17 -0.93 1.23
N ALA A 121 -19.77 -0.11 0.37
CA ALA A 121 -19.76 -0.32 -1.07
C ALA A 121 -18.32 -0.30 -1.61
N PRO A 122 -18.05 -0.96 -2.75
CA PRO A 122 -16.75 -0.88 -3.40
C PRO A 122 -16.39 0.57 -3.73
N GLN A 123 -15.10 0.89 -3.63
CA GLN A 123 -14.59 2.20 -4.04
C GLN A 123 -14.20 2.14 -5.52
N PRO A 124 -14.70 3.06 -6.36
CA PRO A 124 -14.37 3.08 -7.77
C PRO A 124 -12.89 3.44 -7.96
N ASP A 125 -12.22 2.72 -8.86
CA ASP A 125 -10.88 3.09 -9.31
C ASP A 125 -10.95 4.26 -10.31
N ARG A 126 -9.80 4.91 -10.49
CA ARG A 126 -9.63 6.04 -11.39
C ARG A 126 -8.50 5.77 -12.37
N VAL A 127 -8.63 6.31 -13.56
CA VAL A 127 -7.66 6.22 -14.65
C VAL A 127 -7.34 7.60 -15.19
N ALA A 128 -6.14 7.78 -15.71
CA ALA A 128 -5.78 8.94 -16.52
C ALA A 128 -5.89 8.57 -18.00
N VAL A 129 -6.68 9.34 -18.74
CA VAL A 129 -6.90 9.14 -20.17
C VAL A 129 -6.48 10.37 -20.96
N SER A 130 -5.92 10.16 -22.14
CA SER A 130 -5.54 11.21 -23.09
C SER A 130 -6.39 11.10 -24.34
N PHE A 131 -6.85 12.23 -24.86
CA PHE A 131 -7.69 12.32 -26.05
C PHE A 131 -6.91 12.98 -27.18
N THR A 132 -6.98 12.39 -28.38
CA THR A 132 -6.41 12.98 -29.59
C THR A 132 -7.52 13.47 -30.51
N LEU A 133 -7.43 14.74 -30.93
CA LEU A 133 -8.35 15.32 -31.88
C LEU A 133 -8.06 14.82 -33.30
N GLN A 134 -9.11 14.54 -34.06
CA GLN A 134 -8.99 14.18 -35.47
C GLN A 134 -8.39 15.33 -36.28
N LYS A 135 -7.53 14.99 -37.25
CA LYS A 135 -6.91 15.96 -38.16
C LYS A 135 -8.00 16.80 -38.84
N ASN A 136 -7.87 18.13 -38.75
CA ASN A 136 -8.79 19.14 -39.30
C ASN A 136 -10.18 19.21 -38.64
N ALA A 137 -10.42 18.54 -37.51
CA ALA A 137 -11.63 18.77 -36.73
C ALA A 137 -11.51 20.08 -35.93
N SER A 138 -12.64 20.74 -35.68
CA SER A 138 -12.70 21.87 -34.76
C SER A 138 -12.54 21.40 -33.31
N PRO A 139 -12.00 22.25 -32.40
CA PRO A 139 -11.98 21.95 -30.98
C PRO A 139 -13.35 21.50 -30.49
N THR A 140 -13.38 20.39 -29.74
CA THR A 140 -14.64 19.72 -29.36
C THR A 140 -14.71 19.59 -27.86
N ALA A 141 -15.83 20.02 -27.27
CA ALA A 141 -16.07 19.88 -25.84
C ALA A 141 -16.55 18.46 -25.53
N LEU A 142 -15.83 17.79 -24.62
CA LEU A 142 -16.24 16.55 -24.00
C LEU A 142 -16.89 16.89 -22.64
N PRO A 143 -18.19 16.61 -22.45
CA PRO A 143 -18.85 16.91 -21.19
C PRO A 143 -18.34 15.99 -20.07
N ALA A 144 -18.47 16.45 -18.82
CA ALA A 144 -18.30 15.59 -17.65
C ALA A 144 -19.29 14.42 -17.71
N GLY A 145 -18.87 13.24 -17.27
CA GLY A 145 -19.69 12.03 -17.31
C GLY A 145 -19.66 11.29 -18.66
N SER A 146 -18.77 11.66 -19.59
CA SER A 146 -18.64 10.95 -20.87
C SER A 146 -18.10 9.53 -20.63
N LEU A 147 -18.76 8.54 -21.21
CA LEU A 147 -18.48 7.12 -20.96
C LEU A 147 -17.36 6.58 -21.84
N LEU A 148 -16.40 5.92 -21.20
CA LEU A 148 -15.24 5.25 -21.77
C LEU A 148 -15.38 3.75 -21.59
N ASP A 149 -15.00 3.00 -22.62
CA ASP A 149 -15.07 1.53 -22.63
C ASP A 149 -13.83 0.93 -21.95
N GLY A 150 -14.04 0.22 -20.85
CA GLY A 150 -13.01 -0.47 -20.08
C GLY A 150 -13.01 -2.00 -20.29
N GLY A 151 -13.78 -2.52 -21.25
CA GLY A 151 -13.92 -3.96 -21.49
C GLY A 151 -14.96 -4.62 -20.60
N GLN A 152 -14.68 -5.86 -20.17
CA GLN A 152 -15.59 -6.68 -19.36
C GLN A 152 -14.89 -7.30 -18.17
N ASP A 153 -15.62 -7.48 -17.06
CA ASP A 153 -15.13 -8.20 -15.89
C ASP A 153 -15.20 -9.73 -16.08
N SER A 154 -14.74 -10.46 -15.06
CA SER A 154 -14.73 -11.93 -15.05
C SER A 154 -16.12 -12.56 -15.08
N ALA A 155 -17.16 -11.81 -14.69
CA ALA A 155 -18.56 -12.21 -14.71
C ALA A 155 -19.29 -11.81 -16.02
N GLY A 156 -18.60 -11.09 -16.92
CA GLY A 156 -19.14 -10.62 -18.20
C GLY A 156 -19.89 -9.29 -18.14
N ASN A 157 -19.79 -8.54 -17.04
CA ASN A 157 -20.36 -7.19 -16.94
C ASN A 157 -19.45 -6.19 -17.64
N ASN A 158 -20.03 -5.23 -18.36
CA ASN A 158 -19.26 -4.17 -19.02
C ASN A 158 -18.69 -3.18 -18.00
N ILE A 159 -17.37 -2.99 -18.05
CA ILE A 159 -16.66 -2.02 -17.23
C ILE A 159 -16.68 -0.69 -17.99
N THR A 160 -17.26 0.35 -17.38
CA THR A 160 -17.30 1.69 -18.00
C THR A 160 -16.71 2.72 -17.04
N TYR A 161 -15.94 3.66 -17.58
CA TYR A 161 -15.41 4.80 -16.83
C TYR A 161 -16.09 6.07 -17.30
N GLN A 162 -16.26 7.03 -16.40
CA GLN A 162 -16.85 8.33 -16.70
C GLN A 162 -15.83 9.44 -16.47
N THR A 163 -15.73 10.39 -17.40
CA THR A 163 -14.85 11.57 -17.21
C THR A 163 -15.28 12.39 -16.00
N ASP A 164 -14.32 12.80 -15.18
CA ASP A 164 -14.62 13.47 -13.90
C ASP A 164 -15.04 14.94 -14.08
N ASP A 165 -14.54 15.58 -15.14
CA ASP A 165 -14.82 16.96 -15.47
C ASP A 165 -14.94 17.12 -16.99
N SER A 166 -15.48 18.26 -17.41
CA SER A 166 -15.51 18.66 -18.81
C SER A 166 -14.11 19.02 -19.30
N LEU A 167 -13.83 18.66 -20.56
CA LEU A 167 -12.57 18.97 -21.23
C LEU A 167 -12.87 19.53 -22.61
N LEU A 168 -12.26 20.66 -22.97
CA LEU A 168 -12.19 21.09 -24.36
C LEU A 168 -11.00 20.39 -25.03
N ILE A 169 -11.28 19.46 -25.92
CA ILE A 169 -10.25 18.73 -26.67
C ILE A 169 -9.83 19.60 -27.86
N THR A 170 -8.57 20.05 -27.82
CA THR A 170 -7.92 20.79 -28.90
C THR A 170 -6.91 19.89 -29.61
N GLY A 171 -6.19 20.42 -30.60
CA GLY A 171 -5.06 19.73 -31.22
C GLY A 171 -3.82 19.66 -30.34
N GLN A 172 -3.92 19.99 -29.04
CA GLN A 172 -2.79 20.07 -28.11
C GLN A 172 -2.00 18.76 -28.11
N GLN A 173 -0.69 18.86 -28.36
CA GLN A 173 0.30 17.81 -28.16
C GLN A 173 1.49 18.39 -27.40
N LEU A 174 2.09 17.59 -26.51
CA LEU A 174 3.35 17.94 -25.86
C LEU A 174 4.49 17.46 -26.77
N GLU A 175 5.15 18.39 -27.44
CA GLU A 175 6.21 18.06 -28.40
C GLU A 175 7.58 18.05 -27.75
N GLN A 176 7.80 18.94 -26.78
CA GLN A 176 9.08 19.05 -26.10
C GLN A 176 8.94 19.17 -24.59
N LEU A 177 9.75 18.39 -23.88
CA LEU A 177 9.94 18.46 -22.44
C LEU A 177 11.45 18.46 -22.18
N CYS A 178 11.97 19.55 -21.64
CA CYS A 178 13.38 19.64 -21.28
C CYS A 178 13.56 20.45 -19.99
N TRP A 179 14.66 20.22 -19.28
CA TRP A 179 15.00 20.99 -18.10
C TRP A 179 16.47 21.35 -18.07
N THR A 180 16.82 22.34 -17.27
CA THR A 180 18.20 22.73 -16.97
C THR A 180 18.64 22.13 -15.65
N ALA A 181 19.88 21.65 -15.61
CA ALA A 181 20.54 21.19 -14.39
C ALA A 181 21.96 21.73 -14.35
N GLY A 182 22.35 22.23 -13.18
CA GLY A 182 23.68 22.74 -12.90
C GLY A 182 24.58 21.64 -12.37
N ASP A 183 25.79 21.54 -12.91
CA ASP A 183 26.85 20.73 -12.33
C ASP A 183 27.73 21.61 -11.43
N LYS A 184 27.80 21.26 -10.14
CA LYS A 184 28.55 22.03 -9.14
C LYS A 184 30.05 21.90 -9.29
N ASP A 185 30.55 20.79 -9.84
CA ASP A 185 31.99 20.55 -9.95
C ASP A 185 32.60 21.37 -11.09
N THR A 186 31.83 21.59 -12.16
CA THR A 186 32.26 22.33 -13.34
C THR A 186 31.70 23.75 -13.42
N ASN A 187 30.75 24.10 -12.55
CA ASN A 187 29.95 25.33 -12.60
C ASN A 187 29.32 25.57 -13.98
N THR A 188 29.04 24.49 -14.71
CA THR A 188 28.41 24.54 -16.03
C THR A 188 26.95 24.12 -15.93
N TRP A 189 26.09 24.84 -16.64
CA TRP A 189 24.68 24.52 -16.75
C TRP A 189 24.41 23.90 -18.10
N LYS A 190 23.68 22.78 -18.06
CA LYS A 190 23.27 22.06 -19.27
C LYS A 190 21.78 21.87 -19.29
N ARG A 191 21.22 21.87 -20.49
CA ARG A 191 19.84 21.50 -20.75
C ARG A 191 19.78 20.05 -21.21
N TYR A 192 18.82 19.34 -20.64
CA TYR A 192 18.57 17.94 -20.92
C TYR A 192 17.15 17.78 -21.46
N THR A 193 17.05 17.07 -22.58
CA THR A 193 15.78 16.85 -23.28
C THR A 193 15.25 15.46 -22.95
N ALA A 194 14.04 15.39 -22.42
CA ALA A 194 13.37 14.15 -22.06
C ALA A 194 12.33 13.71 -23.08
N ILE A 195 11.66 14.66 -23.72
CA ILE A 195 10.74 14.41 -24.83
C ILE A 195 11.09 15.41 -25.92
N ASP A 196 11.24 14.89 -27.13
CA ASP A 196 11.33 15.69 -28.35
C ASP A 196 10.79 14.89 -29.54
N SER A 197 9.56 15.19 -29.92
CA SER A 197 8.88 14.55 -31.04
C SER A 197 9.60 14.74 -32.38
N ALA A 198 10.32 15.86 -32.58
CA ALA A 198 11.00 16.16 -33.84
C ALA A 198 12.24 15.28 -34.05
N THR A 199 12.95 14.95 -32.96
CA THR A 199 14.13 14.08 -32.97
C THR A 199 13.83 12.63 -32.60
N GLY A 200 12.58 12.33 -32.22
CA GLY A 200 12.13 11.00 -31.82
C GLY A 200 12.56 10.59 -30.41
N VAL A 201 12.93 11.54 -29.56
CA VAL A 201 13.29 11.27 -28.16
C VAL A 201 12.00 11.12 -27.35
N ALA A 202 11.82 9.95 -26.75
CA ALA A 202 10.68 9.64 -25.89
C ALA A 202 11.14 9.34 -24.46
N LEU A 203 10.24 9.54 -23.50
CA LEU A 203 10.48 9.22 -22.10
C LEU A 203 10.72 7.70 -21.94
N PRO A 204 11.82 7.26 -21.30
CA PRO A 204 12.09 5.84 -21.10
C PRO A 204 11.05 5.22 -20.15
N ALA A 205 10.80 3.92 -20.30
CA ALA A 205 9.83 3.18 -19.48
C ALA A 205 10.15 3.21 -17.97
N GLU A 206 11.43 3.34 -17.61
CA GLU A 206 11.87 3.46 -16.23
C GLU A 206 11.59 4.84 -15.62
N GLY A 207 11.30 5.86 -16.44
CA GLY A 207 11.14 7.26 -16.06
C GLY A 207 12.48 8.02 -15.94
N LEU A 208 12.41 9.34 -15.80
CA LEU A 208 13.58 10.23 -15.62
C LEU A 208 13.42 11.09 -14.37
N ARG A 209 14.53 11.41 -13.69
CA ARG A 209 14.51 12.36 -12.58
C ARG A 209 14.62 13.79 -13.09
N LEU A 210 13.65 14.63 -12.74
CA LEU A 210 13.65 16.04 -13.12
C LEU A 210 14.89 16.75 -12.55
N PHE A 211 15.40 17.75 -13.28
CA PHE A 211 16.54 18.58 -12.88
C PHE A 211 17.85 17.80 -12.62
N THR A 212 17.99 16.61 -13.20
CA THR A 212 19.23 15.82 -13.15
C THR A 212 19.87 15.72 -14.53
N ALA A 213 21.17 15.42 -14.56
CA ALA A 213 21.89 15.19 -15.81
C ALA A 213 21.44 13.87 -16.46
N THR A 214 20.80 13.96 -17.62
CA THR A 214 20.29 12.78 -18.34
C THR A 214 20.74 12.80 -19.81
N GLY A 215 21.64 11.88 -20.19
CA GLY A 215 22.13 11.79 -21.57
C GLY A 215 23.10 12.92 -21.96
N LYS A 216 23.13 13.29 -23.24
CA LYS A 216 23.97 14.39 -23.75
C LYS A 216 23.24 15.72 -23.56
N GLY A 217 23.67 16.51 -22.58
CA GLY A 217 23.15 17.85 -22.34
C GLY A 217 23.74 18.88 -23.31
N THR A 218 22.96 19.91 -23.65
CA THR A 218 23.41 21.08 -24.42
C THR A 218 23.72 22.23 -23.49
N ASP A 219 24.81 22.96 -23.73
CA ASP A 219 25.19 24.10 -22.90
C ASP A 219 24.09 25.18 -22.94
N THR A 220 23.79 25.76 -21.77
CA THR A 220 22.74 26.78 -21.62
C THR A 220 23.27 28.00 -20.85
N GLN A 221 22.69 29.17 -21.10
CA GLN A 221 23.01 30.41 -20.35
C GLN A 221 22.19 30.56 -19.06
N GLU A 222 21.13 29.76 -18.90
CA GLU A 222 20.30 29.72 -17.70
C GLU A 222 21.10 29.18 -16.49
N GLN A 223 21.11 29.93 -15.39
CA GLN A 223 21.82 29.58 -14.15
C GLN A 223 20.87 29.13 -13.02
N ALA A 224 19.70 28.60 -13.40
CA ALA A 224 18.67 28.13 -12.47
C ALA A 224 18.06 26.82 -12.96
N SER A 225 17.51 26.03 -12.03
CA SER A 225 16.74 24.82 -12.36
C SER A 225 15.38 25.19 -12.95
N VAL A 226 15.25 25.02 -14.26
CA VAL A 226 14.09 25.42 -15.04
C VAL A 226 13.57 24.24 -15.85
N LEU A 227 12.25 24.07 -15.88
CA LEU A 227 11.52 23.11 -16.70
C LEU A 227 10.84 23.83 -17.86
N TYR A 228 10.97 23.32 -19.07
CA TYR A 228 10.34 23.85 -20.27
C TYR A 228 9.40 22.81 -20.89
N LEU A 229 8.21 23.26 -21.25
CA LEU A 229 7.17 22.49 -21.94
C LEU A 229 6.83 23.20 -23.25
N GLY A 230 7.02 22.51 -24.37
CA GLY A 230 6.68 23.01 -25.70
C GLY A 230 5.44 22.30 -26.23
N PHE A 231 4.36 23.06 -26.45
CA PHE A 231 3.10 22.54 -26.98
C PHE A 231 2.88 22.95 -28.44
N SER A 232 2.36 22.03 -29.24
CA SER A 232 1.83 22.30 -30.59
C SER A 232 0.31 22.17 -30.60
N GLY A 233 -0.33 22.60 -31.70
CA GLY A 233 -1.77 22.41 -31.93
C GLY A 233 -2.70 23.12 -30.93
N THR A 234 -2.16 24.08 -30.18
CA THR A 234 -2.87 24.93 -29.22
C THR A 234 -2.85 26.38 -29.71
N SER A 235 -3.83 27.19 -29.32
CA SER A 235 -3.88 28.63 -29.55
C SER A 235 -3.96 29.42 -28.24
N ALA A 236 -3.72 30.73 -28.30
CA ALA A 236 -4.02 31.62 -27.19
C ALA A 236 -5.49 31.44 -26.74
N GLN A 237 -5.76 31.55 -25.43
CA GLN A 237 -7.06 31.29 -24.78
C GLN A 237 -7.48 29.83 -24.62
N ASP A 238 -6.80 28.88 -25.26
CA ASP A 238 -7.08 27.46 -25.03
C ASP A 238 -6.67 27.03 -23.62
N THR A 239 -7.34 26.00 -23.10
CA THR A 239 -6.97 25.38 -21.83
C THR A 239 -6.08 24.17 -22.07
N LEU A 240 -4.86 24.26 -21.56
CA LEU A 240 -3.93 23.15 -21.52
C LEU A 240 -4.32 22.21 -20.37
N SER A 241 -4.48 20.93 -20.67
CA SER A 241 -4.70 19.89 -19.65
C SER A 241 -3.61 18.84 -19.72
N VAL A 242 -2.82 18.72 -18.66
CA VAL A 242 -1.66 17.83 -18.60
C VAL A 242 -1.80 16.93 -17.38
N TYR A 243 -1.78 15.61 -17.58
CA TYR A 243 -1.68 14.66 -16.47
C TYR A 243 -0.22 14.33 -16.21
N TRP A 244 0.24 14.58 -14.99
CA TRP A 244 1.58 14.25 -14.53
C TRP A 244 1.55 12.95 -13.75
N SER A 245 2.36 11.99 -14.15
CA SER A 245 2.64 10.78 -13.38
C SER A 245 4.05 10.88 -12.80
N VAL A 246 4.12 11.17 -11.51
CA VAL A 246 5.35 11.48 -10.77
C VAL A 246 5.44 10.68 -9.48
N ARG A 247 6.68 10.35 -9.10
CA ARG A 247 7.07 9.81 -7.80
C ARG A 247 8.04 10.78 -7.14
N ALA A 248 7.67 11.37 -6.02
CA ALA A 248 8.48 12.36 -5.34
C ALA A 248 8.40 12.18 -3.82
N SER A 249 9.51 12.39 -3.13
CA SER A 249 9.54 12.42 -1.66
C SER A 249 9.14 13.80 -1.09
N SER A 250 9.25 14.86 -1.88
CA SER A 250 8.95 16.23 -1.45
C SER A 250 8.29 17.05 -2.56
N ALA A 251 7.59 18.12 -2.18
CA ALA A 251 6.98 19.05 -3.13
C ALA A 251 7.99 20.10 -3.61
N LEU A 252 7.90 20.44 -4.89
CA LEU A 252 8.67 21.52 -5.49
C LEU A 252 7.92 22.85 -5.39
N ASP A 253 8.66 23.93 -5.17
CA ASP A 253 8.14 25.30 -5.25
C ASP A 253 8.47 25.88 -6.63
N LEU A 254 7.57 25.63 -7.59
CA LEU A 254 7.68 26.07 -8.97
C LEU A 254 6.87 27.34 -9.20
N ALA A 255 7.47 28.33 -9.85
CA ALA A 255 6.75 29.46 -10.44
C ALA A 255 6.56 29.19 -11.93
N TRP A 256 5.31 29.24 -12.40
CA TRP A 256 4.98 28.96 -13.80
C TRP A 256 4.83 30.26 -14.59
N CYS A 257 5.47 30.28 -15.76
CA CYS A 257 5.45 31.37 -16.73
C CYS A 257 5.11 30.83 -18.12
N TYR A 258 4.58 31.70 -18.99
CA TYR A 258 4.34 31.42 -20.40
C TYR A 258 5.08 32.46 -21.27
N TYR A 259 5.30 32.11 -22.53
CA TYR A 259 5.93 33.00 -23.50
C TYR A 259 4.89 33.83 -24.26
N ASN A 260 5.04 35.16 -24.25
CA ASN A 260 4.13 36.09 -24.93
C ASN A 260 4.65 36.60 -26.29
N GLY A 261 5.78 36.06 -26.78
CA GLY A 261 6.43 36.47 -28.02
C GLY A 261 7.63 37.40 -27.84
N THR A 262 7.76 38.06 -26.68
CA THR A 262 8.95 38.85 -26.33
C THR A 262 9.63 38.33 -25.07
N ASP A 263 8.87 38.15 -23.99
CA ASP A 263 9.35 37.83 -22.65
C ASP A 263 8.52 36.71 -21.97
N TRP A 264 8.97 36.30 -20.79
CA TRP A 264 8.24 35.38 -19.91
C TRP A 264 7.30 36.14 -18.97
N ALA A 265 6.02 35.81 -19.00
CA ALA A 265 5.00 36.39 -18.11
C ALA A 265 4.42 35.31 -17.18
N SER A 266 3.95 35.69 -15.99
CA SER A 266 3.44 34.73 -14.97
C SER A 266 2.12 34.08 -15.39
N LEU A 267 2.01 32.76 -15.17
CA LEU A 267 0.83 31.93 -15.42
C LEU A 267 0.10 31.51 -14.12
N ASP A 268 0.71 31.77 -12.95
CA ASP A 268 0.27 31.22 -11.66
C ASP A 268 -1.17 31.61 -11.27
N ALA A 269 -1.65 32.79 -11.66
CA ALA A 269 -2.99 33.27 -11.30
C ALA A 269 -4.13 32.45 -11.95
N GLY A 270 -3.88 31.86 -13.12
CA GLY A 270 -4.86 31.05 -13.85
C GLY A 270 -4.63 29.54 -13.73
N LEU A 271 -3.66 29.14 -12.90
CA LEU A 271 -3.20 27.76 -12.80
C LEU A 271 -4.03 26.96 -11.78
N GLN A 272 -4.52 25.80 -12.21
CA GLN A 272 -5.09 24.78 -11.35
C GLN A 272 -4.09 23.62 -11.25
N ASP A 273 -3.24 23.67 -10.22
CA ASP A 273 -2.26 22.62 -9.96
C ASP A 273 -2.80 21.56 -8.99
N GLY A 274 -3.27 20.44 -9.52
CA GLY A 274 -3.66 19.27 -8.73
C GLY A 274 -2.47 18.42 -8.25
N THR A 275 -1.26 18.68 -8.74
CA THR A 275 -0.05 17.88 -8.47
C THR A 275 0.63 18.25 -7.16
N ALA A 276 0.21 19.36 -6.53
CA ALA A 276 0.80 19.94 -5.33
C ALA A 276 2.32 20.12 -5.49
N GLY A 277 2.75 20.86 -6.52
CA GLY A 277 4.16 21.08 -6.82
C GLY A 277 4.89 19.83 -7.30
N LEU A 278 4.26 19.04 -8.18
CA LEU A 278 4.78 17.78 -8.71
C LEU A 278 5.15 16.75 -7.62
N SER A 279 4.49 16.81 -6.46
CA SER A 279 4.67 15.82 -5.38
C SER A 279 3.78 14.59 -5.54
N VAL A 280 2.64 14.75 -6.21
CA VAL A 280 1.65 13.69 -6.43
C VAL A 280 1.18 13.68 -7.87
N SER A 281 0.92 12.48 -8.40
CA SER A 281 0.40 12.29 -9.73
C SER A 281 -1.04 12.83 -9.85
N ASN A 282 -1.26 13.82 -10.71
CA ASN A 282 -2.57 14.42 -10.93
C ASN A 282 -2.60 15.31 -12.18
N LEU A 283 -3.76 15.92 -12.46
CA LEU A 283 -3.93 16.94 -13.50
C LEU A 283 -3.33 18.29 -13.11
N TRP A 284 -2.72 18.92 -14.10
CA TRP A 284 -2.26 20.30 -14.13
C TRP A 284 -3.02 20.98 -15.27
N ARG A 285 -3.79 22.03 -14.97
CA ARG A 285 -4.60 22.73 -15.96
C ARG A 285 -4.32 24.23 -15.95
N ALA A 286 -4.06 24.81 -17.11
CA ALA A 286 -3.84 26.24 -17.23
C ALA A 286 -4.48 26.76 -18.52
N ARG A 287 -5.19 27.89 -18.42
CA ARG A 287 -5.69 28.60 -19.59
C ARG A 287 -4.60 29.53 -20.12
N LEU A 288 -4.25 29.40 -21.40
CA LEU A 288 -3.27 30.26 -22.02
C LEU A 288 -3.79 31.70 -22.11
N PRO A 289 -3.03 32.71 -21.66
CA PRO A 289 -3.41 34.11 -21.81
C PRO A 289 -3.54 34.55 -23.27
N ALA A 290 -4.29 35.62 -23.53
CA ALA A 290 -4.65 36.07 -24.89
C ALA A 290 -3.44 36.55 -25.71
N ASP A 291 -2.40 37.02 -25.02
CA ASP A 291 -1.13 37.48 -25.55
C ASP A 291 -0.09 36.36 -25.69
N SER A 292 -0.45 35.10 -25.43
CA SER A 292 0.43 33.95 -25.68
C SER A 292 0.74 33.85 -27.17
N GLN A 293 2.03 33.74 -27.53
CA GLN A 293 2.45 33.60 -28.92
C GLN A 293 3.36 32.39 -29.11
N PRO A 294 3.23 31.67 -30.24
CA PRO A 294 4.17 30.63 -30.58
C PRO A 294 5.50 31.27 -30.99
N GLY A 295 6.62 30.68 -30.59
CA GLY A 295 7.91 31.25 -30.95
C GLY A 295 9.10 30.54 -30.34
N SER A 296 10.26 31.14 -30.52
CA SER A 296 11.53 30.64 -30.02
C SER A 296 12.07 31.67 -29.03
N PRO A 297 12.02 31.42 -27.71
CA PRO A 297 12.67 32.27 -26.73
C PRO A 297 14.19 32.20 -26.97
N LYS A 298 14.71 33.14 -27.78
CA LYS A 298 16.09 33.13 -28.32
C LYS A 298 17.14 33.11 -27.22
N ASN A 299 16.87 33.79 -26.10
CA ASN A 299 17.79 33.88 -24.96
C ASN A 299 17.93 32.54 -24.21
N ASP A 300 16.94 31.65 -24.35
CA ASP A 300 16.93 30.35 -23.71
C ASP A 300 17.37 29.24 -24.68
N GLY A 301 17.97 29.55 -25.84
CA GLY A 301 18.53 28.54 -26.75
C GLY A 301 17.55 27.47 -27.24
N LEU A 302 16.23 27.73 -27.21
CA LEU A 302 15.19 26.84 -27.72
C LEU A 302 14.95 27.19 -29.19
N GLN A 303 15.37 26.32 -30.12
CA GLN A 303 15.42 26.61 -31.56
C GLN A 303 14.27 25.99 -32.37
N VAL A 304 13.11 25.78 -31.75
CA VAL A 304 11.92 25.30 -32.47
C VAL A 304 10.93 26.43 -32.64
N THR A 305 10.53 26.67 -33.90
CA THR A 305 9.54 27.68 -34.26
C THR A 305 8.16 27.03 -34.27
N GLY A 306 7.16 27.72 -33.72
CA GLY A 306 5.75 27.27 -33.76
C GLY A 306 5.21 26.62 -32.49
N TYR A 307 5.99 26.48 -31.42
CA TYR A 307 5.51 25.95 -30.14
C TYR A 307 5.08 27.06 -29.18
N TYR A 308 4.05 26.79 -28.39
CA TYR A 308 3.69 27.56 -27.21
C TYR A 308 4.49 27.03 -26.03
N TRP A 309 5.25 27.91 -25.40
CA TRP A 309 6.17 27.53 -24.33
C TRP A 309 5.64 27.88 -22.97
N ILE A 310 5.77 26.92 -22.05
CA ILE A 310 5.59 27.12 -20.61
C ILE A 310 6.92 26.83 -19.91
N LYS A 311 7.28 27.71 -18.97
CA LYS A 311 8.49 27.64 -18.16
C LYS A 311 8.10 27.49 -16.69
N GLY A 312 8.59 26.46 -16.02
CA GLY A 312 8.50 26.29 -14.58
C GLY A 312 9.86 26.52 -13.94
N THR A 313 10.03 27.59 -13.18
CA THR A 313 11.30 27.91 -12.50
C THR A 313 11.23 27.48 -11.04
N LEU A 314 12.22 26.72 -10.58
CA LEU A 314 12.35 26.32 -9.17
C LEU A 314 12.85 27.52 -8.34
N LYS A 315 12.21 27.81 -7.19
CA LYS A 315 12.64 28.90 -6.30
C LYS A 315 13.81 28.48 -5.40
N GLU A 316 14.80 29.36 -5.24
CA GLU A 316 16.09 29.17 -4.53
C GLU A 316 15.99 28.62 -3.08
N LYS A 317 14.86 28.79 -2.37
CA LYS A 317 14.73 28.32 -0.97
C LYS A 317 14.95 26.80 -0.80
N GLN A 318 14.80 26.00 -1.86
CA GLN A 318 15.16 24.58 -1.86
C GLN A 318 16.56 24.29 -2.40
N GLU A 319 17.14 25.15 -3.24
CA GLU A 319 18.52 25.00 -3.73
C GLU A 319 19.55 25.09 -2.60
N ALA A 320 19.33 25.97 -1.61
CA ALA A 320 20.22 26.14 -0.46
C ALA A 320 20.23 24.95 0.55
N LYS A 321 19.15 24.14 0.59
CA LYS A 321 19.14 22.84 1.29
C LYS A 321 19.61 21.68 0.40
N SER A 322 19.57 21.88 -0.92
CA SER A 322 20.11 21.01 -1.95
C SER A 322 21.61 21.24 -2.17
N GLY A 323 22.36 21.52 -1.09
CA GLY A 323 23.82 21.54 -1.11
C GLY A 323 24.41 20.20 -1.57
N ASN A 324 23.68 19.11 -1.28
CA ASN A 324 23.97 17.75 -1.69
C ASN A 324 22.69 16.89 -1.62
N ALA A 325 21.52 17.42 -2.01
CA ALA A 325 20.32 16.57 -2.01
C ALA A 325 20.59 15.49 -3.06
N ALA A 326 20.81 14.26 -2.56
CA ALA A 326 21.05 13.10 -3.37
C ALA A 326 20.07 13.12 -4.55
N SER A 327 20.54 12.76 -5.75
CA SER A 327 19.71 12.63 -6.96
C SER A 327 18.32 12.00 -6.70
N GLY A 328 18.15 11.20 -5.65
CA GLY A 328 16.87 10.68 -5.14
C GLY A 328 15.86 11.67 -4.50
N ALA A 329 16.16 12.95 -4.27
CA ALA A 329 15.21 13.92 -3.71
C ALA A 329 14.34 14.61 -4.77
N MET A 330 14.78 14.62 -6.04
CA MET A 330 14.02 15.20 -7.15
C MET A 330 12.92 14.24 -7.61
N PRO A 331 11.75 14.76 -8.03
CA PRO A 331 10.67 13.95 -8.57
C PRO A 331 11.14 13.12 -9.76
N LYS A 332 10.80 11.84 -9.73
CA LYS A 332 10.94 10.95 -10.87
C LYS A 332 9.66 10.98 -11.70
N LEU A 333 9.80 11.43 -12.92
CA LEU A 333 8.75 11.49 -13.92
C LEU A 333 8.58 10.12 -14.58
N GLN A 334 7.39 9.53 -14.45
CA GLN A 334 7.04 8.25 -15.06
C GLN A 334 6.31 8.41 -16.39
N ALA A 335 5.42 9.39 -16.48
CA ALA A 335 4.70 9.72 -17.71
C ALA A 335 4.15 11.16 -17.65
N VAL A 336 3.98 11.76 -18.82
CA VAL A 336 3.27 13.03 -19.01
C VAL A 336 2.31 12.86 -20.16
N LEU A 337 1.04 13.21 -19.94
CA LEU A 337 0.00 13.10 -20.96
C LEU A 337 -0.58 14.48 -21.25
N ALA A 338 -0.52 14.91 -22.51
CA ALA A 338 -1.24 16.08 -22.99
C ALA A 338 -2.70 15.74 -23.30
N SER A 339 -3.57 16.76 -23.33
CA SER A 339 -5.01 16.61 -23.60
C SER A 339 -5.65 15.54 -22.72
N ALA A 340 -5.22 15.51 -21.44
CA ALA A 340 -5.56 14.45 -20.51
C ALA A 340 -6.68 14.84 -19.56
N MET A 341 -7.43 13.83 -19.09
CA MET A 341 -8.46 13.95 -18.06
C MET A 341 -8.44 12.70 -17.17
N THR A 342 -8.90 12.82 -15.94
CA THR A 342 -9.15 11.66 -15.09
C THR A 342 -10.56 11.13 -15.33
N ALA A 343 -10.72 9.81 -15.31
CA ALA A 343 -12.01 9.16 -15.38
C ALA A 343 -12.16 8.17 -14.24
N THR A 344 -13.34 8.13 -13.63
CA THR A 344 -13.67 7.28 -12.49
C THR A 344 -14.59 6.14 -12.93
N LEU A 345 -14.43 4.95 -12.35
CA LEU A 345 -15.28 3.80 -12.66
C LEU A 345 -16.76 4.13 -12.38
N ASN A 346 -17.61 3.87 -13.37
CA ASN A 346 -19.04 4.01 -13.29
C ASN A 346 -19.68 2.71 -12.76
N MET A 347 -20.77 2.84 -11.99
CA MET A 347 -21.54 1.70 -11.46
C MET A 347 -20.70 0.63 -10.73
N ALA A 348 -19.73 1.03 -9.89
CA ALA A 348 -18.85 0.11 -9.16
C ALA A 348 -19.57 -1.02 -8.38
N GLN A 349 -20.84 -0.82 -7.98
CA GLN A 349 -21.62 -1.83 -7.25
C GLN A 349 -22.05 -3.04 -8.11
N ALA A 350 -22.14 -2.85 -9.43
CA ALA A 350 -22.55 -3.90 -10.38
C ALA A 350 -21.36 -4.73 -10.89
N ILE A 351 -20.14 -4.25 -10.67
CA ILE A 351 -18.91 -4.92 -11.07
C ILE A 351 -18.56 -6.00 -10.05
N ASP A 352 -18.06 -7.13 -10.55
CA ASP A 352 -17.57 -8.22 -9.70
C ASP A 352 -16.38 -7.78 -8.83
N ASP A 353 -16.33 -8.25 -7.58
CA ASP A 353 -15.30 -7.84 -6.63
C ASP A 353 -13.87 -8.22 -7.10
N SER A 354 -13.74 -9.25 -7.96
CA SER A 354 -12.43 -9.67 -8.52
C SER A 354 -11.79 -8.62 -9.44
N HIS A 355 -12.56 -7.65 -9.97
CA HIS A 355 -12.01 -6.51 -10.69
C HIS A 355 -11.06 -5.68 -9.81
N PHE A 356 -11.40 -5.51 -8.53
CA PHE A 356 -10.62 -4.68 -7.61
C PHE A 356 -9.38 -5.39 -7.04
N ASP A 357 -9.19 -6.69 -7.33
CA ASP A 357 -8.01 -7.44 -6.91
C ASP A 357 -6.73 -6.97 -7.63
N ARG A 358 -6.88 -6.43 -8.85
CA ARG A 358 -5.79 -5.91 -9.66
C ARG A 358 -6.20 -4.62 -10.35
N PRO A 359 -5.29 -3.62 -10.44
CA PRO A 359 -5.51 -2.46 -11.28
C PRO A 359 -5.87 -2.82 -12.72
N LEU A 360 -6.76 -2.04 -13.34
CA LEU A 360 -7.02 -2.15 -14.77
C LEU A 360 -5.69 -1.94 -15.52
N PRO A 361 -5.27 -2.89 -16.37
CA PRO A 361 -4.01 -2.77 -17.09
C PRO A 361 -3.94 -1.52 -17.97
N ALA A 362 -2.74 -1.00 -18.16
CA ALA A 362 -2.49 0.06 -19.13
C ALA A 362 -2.87 -0.40 -20.55
N GLY A 363 -3.44 0.51 -21.33
CA GLY A 363 -3.86 0.30 -22.72
C GLY A 363 -5.23 -0.36 -22.88
N THR A 364 -5.97 -0.59 -21.79
CA THR A 364 -7.29 -1.24 -21.87
C THR A 364 -8.35 -0.32 -22.48
N ILE A 365 -8.42 0.93 -22.00
CA ILE A 365 -9.35 1.93 -22.54
C ILE A 365 -8.78 2.49 -23.84
N SER A 366 -9.49 2.24 -24.94
CA SER A 366 -9.11 2.64 -26.31
C SER A 366 -10.20 3.45 -27.03
N GLN A 367 -11.42 3.52 -26.48
CA GLN A 367 -12.55 4.18 -27.14
C GLN A 367 -13.59 4.71 -26.14
N LEU A 368 -14.45 5.61 -26.63
CA LEU A 368 -15.67 6.02 -25.93
C LEU A 368 -16.80 5.02 -26.22
N VAL A 369 -17.69 4.84 -25.26
CA VAL A 369 -18.90 4.01 -25.43
C VAL A 369 -19.82 4.61 -26.50
N THR A 370 -19.96 5.95 -26.49
CA THR A 370 -20.63 6.69 -27.57
C THR A 370 -19.55 7.37 -28.42
N PRO A 371 -19.33 6.93 -29.67
CA PRO A 371 -18.30 7.51 -30.53
C PRO A 371 -18.53 9.00 -30.79
N VAL A 372 -17.47 9.80 -30.66
CA VAL A 372 -17.48 11.22 -31.01
C VAL A 372 -16.59 11.39 -32.24
N ALA A 373 -17.18 11.74 -33.39
CA ALA A 373 -16.47 11.79 -34.67
C ALA A 373 -15.27 12.76 -34.72
N ALA A 374 -15.19 13.73 -33.81
CA ALA A 374 -14.05 14.64 -33.72
C ALA A 374 -12.84 14.05 -32.98
N ILE A 375 -13.00 12.96 -32.24
CA ILE A 375 -11.94 12.32 -31.45
C ILE A 375 -11.40 11.15 -32.28
N SER A 376 -10.12 11.19 -32.62
CA SER A 376 -9.49 10.12 -33.40
C SER A 376 -8.94 8.98 -32.55
N ASP A 377 -8.58 9.25 -31.30
CA ASP A 377 -7.93 8.27 -30.43
C ASP A 377 -8.14 8.60 -28.95
N VAL A 378 -8.27 7.55 -28.13
CA VAL A 378 -8.35 7.63 -26.66
C VAL A 378 -7.34 6.65 -26.09
N ARG A 379 -6.47 7.12 -25.18
CA ARG A 379 -5.41 6.26 -24.62
C ARG A 379 -5.37 6.34 -23.10
N GLN A 380 -5.25 5.17 -22.46
CA GLN A 380 -4.98 5.01 -21.04
C GLN A 380 -3.59 4.37 -20.83
N PRO A 381 -2.49 5.12 -20.86
CA PRO A 381 -1.15 4.53 -20.81
C PRO A 381 -0.69 4.10 -19.41
N LEU A 382 -1.47 4.43 -18.37
CA LEU A 382 -1.16 4.08 -16.97
C LEU A 382 -2.24 3.13 -16.43
N PRO A 383 -1.90 2.20 -15.52
CA PRO A 383 -2.89 1.38 -14.83
C PRO A 383 -3.87 2.22 -14.01
N SER A 384 -5.03 1.64 -13.65
CA SER A 384 -5.95 2.31 -12.74
C SER A 384 -5.41 2.38 -11.30
N VAL A 385 -5.97 3.30 -10.51
CA VAL A 385 -5.55 3.54 -9.13
C VAL A 385 -6.76 3.74 -8.20
N GLY A 386 -6.63 3.33 -6.94
CA GLY A 386 -7.58 3.64 -5.87
C GLY A 386 -8.82 2.73 -5.75
N GLY A 387 -8.95 1.71 -6.60
CA GLY A 387 -10.06 0.75 -6.50
C GLY A 387 -10.01 -0.09 -5.23
N GLN A 388 -11.17 -0.28 -4.59
CA GLN A 388 -11.31 -1.21 -3.48
C GLN A 388 -12.54 -2.10 -3.66
N PRO A 389 -12.43 -3.41 -3.36
CA PRO A 389 -13.57 -4.30 -3.40
C PRO A 389 -14.58 -3.94 -2.31
N ARG A 390 -15.76 -4.53 -2.41
CA ARG A 390 -16.76 -4.44 -1.35
C ARG A 390 -16.19 -4.93 -0.03
N GLU A 391 -16.52 -4.23 1.06
CA GLU A 391 -16.09 -4.64 2.39
C GLU A 391 -16.70 -6.01 2.74
N THR A 392 -15.88 -6.96 3.17
CA THR A 392 -16.37 -8.25 3.66
C THR A 392 -17.07 -8.09 5.00
N GLU A 393 -17.96 -9.01 5.38
CA GLU A 393 -18.62 -8.91 6.68
C GLU A 393 -17.63 -9.02 7.86
N ALA A 394 -16.56 -9.81 7.74
CA ALA A 394 -15.49 -9.84 8.75
C ALA A 394 -14.79 -8.47 8.90
N ALA A 395 -14.47 -7.80 7.79
CA ALA A 395 -13.89 -6.46 7.81
C ALA A 395 -14.85 -5.40 8.38
N MET A 396 -16.14 -5.49 8.04
CA MET A 396 -17.18 -4.62 8.58
C MET A 396 -17.31 -4.76 10.10
N LEU A 397 -17.27 -5.98 10.64
CA LEU A 397 -17.29 -6.23 12.09
C LEU A 397 -16.08 -5.60 12.78
N GLN A 398 -14.89 -5.75 12.19
CA GLN A 398 -13.66 -5.14 12.70
C GLN A 398 -13.75 -3.60 12.69
N ARG A 399 -14.26 -3.01 11.60
CA ARG A 399 -14.49 -1.57 11.50
C ARG A 399 -15.55 -1.08 12.50
N ALA A 400 -16.62 -1.83 12.72
CA ALA A 400 -17.66 -1.45 13.68
C ALA A 400 -17.09 -1.39 15.10
N ALA A 401 -16.31 -2.40 15.49
CA ALA A 401 -15.65 -2.44 16.78
C ALA A 401 -14.71 -1.23 17.00
N THR A 402 -13.86 -0.91 16.01
CA THR A 402 -12.98 0.26 16.11
C THR A 402 -13.79 1.56 16.16
N ARG A 403 -14.81 1.71 15.29
CA ARG A 403 -15.66 2.90 15.23
C ARG A 403 -16.36 3.21 16.55
N ILE A 404 -16.81 2.18 17.27
CA ILE A 404 -17.44 2.31 18.60
C ILE A 404 -16.39 2.68 19.66
N ALA A 405 -15.17 2.12 19.58
CA ALA A 405 -14.09 2.41 20.50
C ALA A 405 -13.61 3.87 20.43
N HIS A 406 -13.33 4.39 19.23
CA HIS A 406 -12.80 5.76 19.07
C HIS A 406 -13.87 6.84 18.82
N ARG A 407 -15.12 6.45 18.50
CA ARG A 407 -16.25 7.39 18.28
C ARG A 407 -15.97 8.54 17.31
N GLN A 408 -15.14 8.32 16.28
CA GLN A 408 -14.67 9.35 15.33
C GLN A 408 -13.97 10.54 16.01
N ARG A 409 -13.18 10.27 17.05
CA ARG A 409 -12.31 11.26 17.68
C ARG A 409 -10.91 10.66 17.83
N ALA A 410 -9.90 11.49 17.60
CA ALA A 410 -8.50 11.15 17.72
C ALA A 410 -7.96 11.68 19.06
N ILE A 411 -8.41 11.07 20.17
CA ILE A 411 -8.06 11.52 21.53
C ILE A 411 -6.78 10.84 22.01
N THR A 412 -6.69 9.52 21.87
CA THR A 412 -5.52 8.73 22.27
C THR A 412 -4.64 8.37 21.07
N TRP A 413 -3.38 8.00 21.32
CA TRP A 413 -2.45 7.51 20.31
C TRP A 413 -3.03 6.35 19.46
N ASN A 414 -3.72 5.41 20.12
CA ASN A 414 -4.34 4.30 19.40
C ASN A 414 -5.56 4.75 18.57
N ASN A 415 -6.29 5.78 19.01
CA ASN A 415 -7.34 6.36 18.18
C ASN A 415 -6.77 7.03 16.93
N MET A 416 -5.67 7.78 17.06
CA MET A 416 -4.97 8.38 15.90
C MET A 416 -4.54 7.31 14.90
N ARG A 417 -3.91 6.24 15.36
CA ARG A 417 -3.53 5.08 14.54
C ARG A 417 -4.73 4.46 13.83
N SER A 418 -5.76 4.05 14.58
CA SER A 418 -6.93 3.38 14.01
C SER A 418 -7.68 4.27 13.01
N LEU A 419 -7.78 5.58 13.27
CA LEU A 419 -8.48 6.51 12.39
C LEU A 419 -7.71 6.73 11.08
N LEU A 420 -6.39 6.88 11.15
CA LEU A 420 -5.51 7.00 9.98
C LEU A 420 -5.59 5.73 9.10
N MET A 421 -5.37 4.56 9.68
CA MET A 421 -5.40 3.28 8.95
C MET A 421 -6.78 2.97 8.35
N ALA A 422 -7.87 3.42 8.98
CA ALA A 422 -9.22 3.19 8.48
C ALA A 422 -9.62 4.12 7.31
N HIS A 423 -8.94 5.26 7.15
CA HIS A 423 -9.21 6.24 6.11
C HIS A 423 -8.21 6.15 4.94
N TYR A 424 -6.93 5.88 5.25
CA TYR A 424 -5.86 5.81 4.27
C TYR A 424 -5.39 4.37 4.08
N PRO A 425 -5.88 3.67 3.05
CA PRO A 425 -5.49 2.29 2.76
C PRO A 425 -4.03 2.16 2.31
N GLU A 426 -3.39 3.27 1.94
CA GLU A 426 -1.98 3.29 1.57
C GLU A 426 -1.07 3.12 2.79
N ILE A 427 -1.60 3.30 4.01
CA ILE A 427 -0.88 3.14 5.26
C ILE A 427 -0.95 1.69 5.68
N PHE A 428 0.21 1.06 5.84
CA PHE A 428 0.27 -0.25 6.45
C PHE A 428 0.16 -0.19 7.97
N ASP A 429 0.94 0.70 8.59
CA ASP A 429 0.93 0.85 10.04
C ASP A 429 1.30 2.27 10.46
N VAL A 430 0.86 2.67 11.64
CA VAL A 430 1.23 3.92 12.28
C VAL A 430 1.81 3.62 13.65
N ARG A 431 3.02 4.09 13.90
CA ARG A 431 3.71 3.97 15.17
C ARG A 431 3.73 5.30 15.89
N PHE A 432 3.64 5.21 17.21
CA PHE A 432 3.71 6.34 18.11
C PHE A 432 4.93 6.16 19.02
N PRO A 433 5.42 7.25 19.64
CA PRO A 433 6.60 7.21 20.49
C PRO A 433 6.48 6.22 21.65
N ASP A 434 7.62 5.71 22.12
CA ASP A 434 7.64 4.77 23.24
C ASP A 434 7.27 5.47 24.56
N VAL A 435 6.88 4.66 25.55
CA VAL A 435 6.49 5.08 26.90
C VAL A 435 7.61 5.91 27.54
N ASP A 436 8.87 5.58 27.28
CA ASP A 436 10.03 6.31 27.78
C ASP A 436 10.10 7.74 27.24
N LYS A 437 9.68 7.99 26.00
CA LYS A 437 9.66 9.34 25.43
C LYS A 437 8.44 10.13 25.90
N LEU A 438 7.31 9.45 26.06
CA LEU A 438 6.07 10.05 26.56
C LEU A 438 6.10 10.40 28.04
N SER A 439 6.95 9.75 28.82
CA SER A 439 7.11 9.98 30.27
C SER A 439 8.21 10.99 30.64
N ARG A 440 8.97 11.50 29.66
CA ARG A 440 10.01 12.51 29.89
C ARG A 440 9.39 13.89 30.13
N LEU A 441 10.01 14.64 31.04
CA LEU A 441 9.73 16.06 31.23
C LEU A 441 10.79 16.91 30.50
N PRO A 442 10.39 17.95 29.76
CA PRO A 442 9.02 18.40 29.54
C PRO A 442 8.24 17.49 28.57
N ALA A 443 6.91 17.43 28.76
CA ALA A 443 6.03 16.67 27.89
C ALA A 443 6.12 17.18 26.43
N PRO A 444 6.11 16.29 25.43
CA PRO A 444 6.19 16.70 24.03
C PRO A 444 4.95 17.49 23.61
N VAL A 445 5.19 18.69 23.05
CA VAL A 445 4.13 19.59 22.57
C VAL A 445 3.56 19.10 21.23
N GLU A 446 4.42 18.55 20.36
CA GLU A 446 4.05 18.03 19.04
C GLU A 446 3.84 16.51 19.11
N GLN A 447 2.70 16.03 18.58
CA GLN A 447 2.40 14.60 18.53
C GLN A 447 2.95 14.00 17.24
N SER A 448 4.23 13.62 17.25
CA SER A 448 4.87 12.98 16.10
C SER A 448 4.44 11.51 15.96
N LEU A 449 3.84 11.17 14.83
CA LEU A 449 3.41 9.83 14.45
C LEU A 449 4.27 9.36 13.27
N MET A 450 4.87 8.17 13.39
CA MET A 450 5.56 7.55 12.26
C MET A 450 4.55 6.79 11.42
N VAL A 451 4.51 7.08 10.13
CA VAL A 451 3.63 6.41 9.15
C VAL A 451 4.47 5.50 8.28
N ILE A 452 4.14 4.21 8.30
CA ILE A 452 4.76 3.19 7.46
C ILE A 452 3.79 2.93 6.30
N PRO A 453 4.14 3.33 5.06
CA PRO A 453 3.31 3.03 3.91
C PRO A 453 3.40 1.55 3.53
N ASP A 454 2.36 1.07 2.87
CA ASP A 454 2.41 -0.16 2.10
C ASP A 454 3.33 0.03 0.88
N SER A 455 4.16 -0.98 0.59
CA SER A 455 5.19 -0.93 -0.45
C SER A 455 4.65 -0.68 -1.86
N ARG A 456 3.34 -0.87 -2.10
CA ARG A 456 2.68 -0.54 -3.37
C ARG A 456 2.50 0.96 -3.58
N TYR A 457 2.38 1.72 -2.50
CA TYR A 457 1.98 3.13 -2.52
C TYR A 457 3.10 4.09 -2.12
N GLY A 458 4.33 3.59 -2.01
CA GLY A 458 5.53 4.41 -1.82
C GLY A 458 5.70 5.42 -2.95
N ASP A 459 5.95 6.67 -2.57
CA ASP A 459 6.21 7.79 -3.48
C ASP A 459 7.69 7.90 -3.86
N ASN A 460 8.55 7.04 -3.32
CA ASN A 460 9.96 6.95 -3.64
C ASN A 460 10.29 5.74 -4.54
N ASP A 461 11.54 5.69 -5.01
CA ASP A 461 12.01 4.62 -5.89
C ASP A 461 12.54 3.38 -5.17
N ASP A 462 12.82 3.47 -3.87
CA ASP A 462 13.39 2.37 -3.11
C ASP A 462 12.26 1.46 -2.57
N PRO A 463 12.08 0.24 -3.13
CA PRO A 463 11.03 -0.67 -2.68
C PRO A 463 11.28 -1.26 -1.29
N LEU A 464 12.54 -1.28 -0.82
CA LEU A 464 12.88 -1.77 0.52
C LEU A 464 12.53 -0.75 1.59
N ARG A 465 12.56 0.53 1.20
CA ARG A 465 12.43 1.69 2.09
C ARG A 465 11.26 2.58 1.65
N PRO A 466 10.01 2.08 1.61
CA PRO A 466 8.90 2.85 1.05
C PRO A 466 8.62 4.10 1.88
N ALA A 467 8.57 5.26 1.21
CA ALA A 467 8.33 6.55 1.86
C ALA A 467 7.19 7.30 1.16
N LEU A 468 6.39 8.03 1.92
CA LEU A 468 5.36 8.94 1.39
C LEU A 468 5.93 10.34 1.16
N SER A 469 5.37 11.06 0.19
CA SER A 469 5.68 12.46 -0.04
C SER A 469 5.31 13.34 1.16
N ASP A 470 6.13 14.36 1.46
CA ASP A 470 5.84 15.35 2.51
C ASP A 470 4.47 16.03 2.30
N GLY A 471 4.10 16.28 1.03
CA GLY A 471 2.80 16.85 0.68
C GLY A 471 1.63 15.94 1.10
N ARG A 472 1.77 14.62 0.94
CA ARG A 472 0.76 13.64 1.37
C ARG A 472 0.71 13.54 2.90
N LEU A 473 1.85 13.48 3.57
CA LEU A 473 1.94 13.44 5.03
C LEU A 473 1.28 14.67 5.67
N ASN A 474 1.52 15.87 5.13
CA ASN A 474 0.90 17.10 5.61
C ASN A 474 -0.63 17.11 5.44
N ARG A 475 -1.14 16.61 4.30
CA ARG A 475 -2.60 16.46 4.11
C ARG A 475 -3.21 15.47 5.10
N MET A 476 -2.53 14.34 5.35
CA MET A 476 -2.97 13.35 6.34
C MET A 476 -2.97 13.95 7.76
N ALA A 477 -1.96 14.72 8.12
CA ALA A 477 -1.88 15.44 9.39
C ALA A 477 -3.01 16.46 9.53
N GLN A 478 -3.27 17.26 8.50
CA GLN A 478 -4.35 18.24 8.48
C GLN A 478 -5.74 17.58 8.58
N TRP A 479 -5.94 16.45 7.91
CA TRP A 479 -7.16 15.66 8.03
C TRP A 479 -7.34 15.11 9.44
N LEU A 480 -6.29 14.55 10.04
CA LEU A 480 -6.34 14.01 11.40
C LEU A 480 -6.63 15.10 12.43
N ALA A 481 -6.05 16.29 12.26
CA ALA A 481 -6.22 17.44 13.15
C ALA A 481 -7.69 17.89 13.29
N GLN A 482 -8.55 17.60 12.31
CA GLN A 482 -9.99 17.88 12.39
C GLN A 482 -10.71 17.02 13.44
N TYR A 483 -10.11 15.89 13.83
CA TYR A 483 -10.67 14.93 14.78
C TYR A 483 -9.97 14.96 16.14
N THR A 484 -8.87 15.72 16.28
CA THR A 484 -8.13 15.87 17.54
C THR A 484 -8.73 16.97 18.42
N SER A 485 -8.13 17.19 19.59
CA SER A 485 -8.42 18.38 20.40
C SER A 485 -7.77 19.63 19.80
N LEU A 486 -8.25 20.81 20.22
CA LEU A 486 -7.73 22.11 19.76
C LEU A 486 -6.24 22.35 20.07
N TRP A 487 -5.70 21.63 21.05
CA TRP A 487 -4.32 21.79 21.52
C TRP A 487 -3.37 20.74 20.95
N ALA A 488 -3.90 19.72 20.29
CA ALA A 488 -3.09 18.67 19.68
C ALA A 488 -2.69 19.09 18.26
N ALA A 489 -1.40 18.99 17.97
CA ALA A 489 -0.83 19.24 16.66
C ALA A 489 -0.16 17.95 16.18
N PRO A 490 -0.92 17.00 15.60
CA PRO A 490 -0.36 15.76 15.10
C PRO A 490 0.52 16.05 13.87
N ALA A 491 1.74 15.52 13.88
CA ALA A 491 2.65 15.58 12.76
C ALA A 491 3.00 14.17 12.30
N LEU A 492 2.89 13.91 11.00
CA LEU A 492 3.15 12.60 10.42
C LEU A 492 4.53 12.62 9.75
N ARG A 493 5.34 11.58 10.00
CA ARG A 493 6.71 11.46 9.47
C ARG A 493 6.96 10.07 8.91
N ASN A 494 7.77 9.98 7.87
CA ASN A 494 8.28 8.69 7.40
C ASN A 494 9.24 8.06 8.43
N PRO A 495 9.38 6.73 8.47
CA PRO A 495 10.42 6.06 9.24
C PRO A 495 11.81 6.44 8.74
N LYS A 496 12.78 6.46 9.67
CA LYS A 496 14.20 6.44 9.33
C LYS A 496 14.62 4.99 9.15
N TYR A 497 15.04 4.64 7.94
CA TYR A 497 15.56 3.31 7.68
C TYR A 497 17.02 3.23 8.13
N ILE A 498 17.32 2.29 9.03
CA ILE A 498 18.68 2.00 9.48
C ILE A 498 19.10 0.65 8.94
N ASP A 499 20.23 0.65 8.24
CA ASP A 499 20.83 -0.57 7.73
C ASP A 499 21.56 -1.29 8.88
N VAL A 500 21.20 -2.55 9.09
CA VAL A 500 21.85 -3.48 10.01
C VAL A 500 22.53 -4.54 9.16
N THR A 501 23.84 -4.42 8.98
CA THR A 501 24.62 -5.41 8.26
C THR A 501 24.81 -6.65 9.12
N ALA A 502 24.25 -7.77 8.68
CA ALA A 502 24.44 -9.08 9.30
C ALA A 502 25.59 -9.79 8.61
N ARG A 503 26.78 -9.67 9.19
CA ARG A 503 27.98 -10.31 8.70
C ARG A 503 28.08 -11.72 9.27
N TYR A 504 28.05 -12.73 8.40
CA TYR A 504 28.07 -14.12 8.82
C TYR A 504 29.11 -14.95 8.08
N ARG A 505 29.68 -15.91 8.81
CA ARG A 505 30.55 -16.96 8.27
C ARG A 505 29.89 -18.30 8.49
N VAL A 506 29.67 -19.04 7.41
CA VAL A 506 28.96 -20.32 7.41
C VAL A 506 29.73 -21.36 6.62
N THR A 507 29.67 -22.60 7.09
CA THR A 507 30.14 -23.76 6.33
C THR A 507 28.94 -24.36 5.62
N PHE A 508 28.97 -24.44 4.29
CA PHE A 508 27.89 -25.05 3.50
C PHE A 508 27.99 -26.59 3.49
N VAL A 509 26.87 -27.26 3.21
CA VAL A 509 26.84 -28.72 3.02
C VAL A 509 27.66 -29.13 1.79
N ALA A 510 28.20 -30.36 1.82
CA ALA A 510 29.06 -30.88 0.75
C ALA A 510 28.34 -30.87 -0.61
N GLY A 511 28.98 -30.28 -1.63
CA GLY A 511 28.45 -30.17 -3.00
C GLY A 511 27.90 -28.79 -3.37
N ILE A 512 27.75 -27.86 -2.41
CA ILE A 512 27.35 -26.48 -2.66
C ILE A 512 28.58 -25.59 -2.85
N ARG A 513 28.60 -24.78 -3.92
CA ARG A 513 29.64 -23.76 -4.09
C ARG A 513 29.38 -22.58 -3.14
N PRO A 514 30.39 -22.08 -2.40
CA PRO A 514 30.22 -20.98 -1.45
C PRO A 514 29.54 -19.74 -2.04
N ASP A 515 29.94 -19.30 -3.24
CA ASP A 515 29.34 -18.12 -3.90
C ASP A 515 27.84 -18.27 -4.13
N TYR A 516 27.41 -19.47 -4.52
CA TYR A 516 25.99 -19.78 -4.71
C TYR A 516 25.27 -19.84 -3.37
N GLY A 517 25.86 -20.53 -2.39
CA GLY A 517 25.31 -20.65 -1.04
C GLY A 517 25.10 -19.29 -0.35
N HIS A 518 26.06 -18.37 -0.45
CA HIS A 518 25.93 -17.03 0.14
C HIS A 518 24.85 -16.20 -0.56
N ARG A 519 24.72 -16.28 -1.89
CA ARG A 519 23.67 -15.56 -2.64
C ARG A 519 22.28 -16.07 -2.31
N GLU A 520 22.09 -17.39 -2.28
CA GLU A 520 20.82 -18.01 -1.91
C GLU A 520 20.44 -17.70 -0.46
N LEU A 521 21.40 -17.81 0.47
CA LEU A 521 21.15 -17.51 1.88
C LEU A 521 20.85 -16.03 2.10
N ALA A 522 21.55 -15.12 1.40
CA ALA A 522 21.25 -13.70 1.43
C ALA A 522 19.83 -13.41 0.90
N ALA A 523 19.44 -14.04 -0.22
CA ALA A 523 18.10 -13.90 -0.77
C ALA A 523 17.01 -14.46 0.18
N GLN A 524 17.27 -15.60 0.82
CA GLN A 524 16.38 -16.20 1.81
C GLN A 524 16.21 -15.30 3.04
N LEU A 525 17.32 -14.82 3.62
CA LEU A 525 17.27 -13.89 4.76
C LEU A 525 16.56 -12.59 4.40
N GLN A 526 16.78 -12.09 3.18
CA GLN A 526 16.08 -10.91 2.68
C GLN A 526 14.57 -11.16 2.58
N HIS A 527 14.15 -12.34 2.12
CA HIS A 527 12.74 -12.72 2.06
C HIS A 527 12.10 -12.89 3.44
N ASP A 528 12.80 -13.53 4.40
CA ASP A 528 12.26 -13.83 5.72
C ASP A 528 12.13 -12.59 6.62
N TYR A 529 13.08 -11.66 6.52
CA TYR A 529 13.12 -10.44 7.36
C TYR A 529 12.53 -9.22 6.66
N MET A 530 12.50 -9.20 5.33
CA MET A 530 11.94 -8.12 4.53
C MET A 530 11.04 -8.68 3.42
N PRO A 531 9.97 -9.41 3.76
CA PRO A 531 9.11 -10.06 2.75
C PRO A 531 8.47 -9.06 1.78
N TRP A 532 8.33 -7.80 2.20
CA TRP A 532 7.85 -6.69 1.38
C TRP A 532 8.79 -6.29 0.22
N ALA A 533 10.04 -6.76 0.24
CA ALA A 533 10.98 -6.61 -0.88
C ALA A 533 10.50 -7.34 -2.13
N THR A 534 9.95 -8.54 -1.94
CA THR A 534 9.53 -9.44 -3.02
C THR A 534 8.01 -9.36 -3.25
N ASP A 535 7.22 -9.37 -2.18
CA ASP A 535 5.77 -9.24 -2.26
C ASP A 535 5.34 -7.85 -1.78
N ARG A 536 5.06 -6.95 -2.72
CA ARG A 536 4.59 -5.60 -2.38
C ARG A 536 3.26 -5.58 -1.63
N ARG A 537 2.50 -6.69 -1.58
CA ARG A 537 1.26 -6.79 -0.78
C ARG A 537 1.55 -6.97 0.70
N GLN A 538 2.74 -7.45 1.04
CA GLN A 538 3.24 -7.40 2.39
C GLN A 538 3.93 -6.07 2.58
N ALA A 539 3.68 -5.44 3.71
CA ALA A 539 4.31 -4.20 4.02
C ALA A 539 5.39 -4.38 5.08
N VAL A 540 6.16 -3.32 5.24
CA VAL A 540 7.26 -3.20 6.19
C VAL A 540 6.73 -3.51 7.59
N THR A 541 7.00 -4.72 8.07
CA THR A 541 6.69 -5.11 9.44
C THR A 541 7.90 -4.71 10.27
N PRO A 542 7.80 -3.67 11.11
CA PRO A 542 8.93 -3.28 11.92
C PRO A 542 9.23 -4.40 12.90
N GLY A 543 10.35 -5.10 12.69
CA GLY A 543 11.02 -5.75 13.79
C GLY A 543 11.50 -4.65 14.71
N ASN A 544 10.80 -4.37 15.80
CA ASN A 544 11.29 -3.48 16.86
C ASN A 544 12.70 -3.88 17.33
N ARG A 545 13.09 -5.12 17.04
CA ARG A 545 14.42 -5.67 17.22
C ARG A 545 14.75 -6.65 16.10
N VAL A 546 16.02 -6.67 15.68
CA VAL A 546 16.62 -7.81 14.97
C VAL A 546 17.20 -8.71 16.05
N ASP A 547 16.48 -9.78 16.39
CA ASP A 547 16.89 -10.73 17.41
C ASP A 547 18.07 -11.59 16.90
N TYR A 548 19.20 -11.46 17.59
CA TYR A 548 20.44 -12.15 17.24
C TYR A 548 20.29 -13.67 17.25
N TYR A 549 19.65 -14.24 18.27
CA TYR A 549 19.50 -15.69 18.40
C TYR A 549 18.49 -16.24 17.42
N ARG A 550 17.43 -15.47 17.12
CA ARG A 550 16.49 -15.85 16.07
C ARG A 550 17.18 -15.87 14.70
N LEU A 551 17.99 -14.86 14.39
CA LEU A 551 18.76 -14.82 13.13
C LEU A 551 19.76 -15.98 13.03
N LEU A 552 20.45 -16.28 14.13
CA LEU A 552 21.33 -17.44 14.21
C LEU A 552 20.58 -18.76 13.99
N ALA A 553 19.40 -18.92 14.59
CA ALA A 553 18.56 -20.10 14.40
C ALA A 553 18.06 -20.22 12.95
N THR A 554 17.66 -19.12 12.31
CA THR A 554 17.26 -19.10 10.89
C THR A 554 18.42 -19.55 9.99
N LEU A 555 19.63 -19.05 10.24
CA LEU A 555 20.84 -19.47 9.52
C LEU A 555 21.11 -20.98 9.70
N GLN A 556 20.98 -21.51 10.91
CA GLN A 556 21.20 -22.93 11.22
C GLN A 556 20.13 -23.86 10.65
N GLN A 557 18.91 -23.38 10.46
CA GLN A 557 17.79 -24.16 9.90
C GLN A 557 17.78 -24.17 8.37
N SER A 558 18.61 -23.36 7.71
CA SER A 558 18.71 -23.37 6.25
C SER A 558 19.30 -24.69 5.75
N PRO A 559 18.67 -25.36 4.76
CA PRO A 559 19.14 -26.67 4.26
C PRO A 559 20.51 -26.58 3.55
N LEU A 560 20.98 -25.38 3.23
CA LEU A 560 22.27 -25.14 2.58
C LEU A 560 23.42 -25.13 3.59
N VAL A 561 23.15 -24.87 4.87
CA VAL A 561 24.15 -24.60 5.91
C VAL A 561 24.43 -25.85 6.75
N GLN A 562 25.70 -26.22 6.88
CA GLN A 562 26.16 -27.29 7.76
C GLN A 562 26.44 -26.76 9.18
N SER A 563 27.09 -25.59 9.28
CA SER A 563 27.38 -24.92 10.56
C SER A 563 27.54 -23.41 10.39
N VAL A 564 27.19 -22.65 11.43
CA VAL A 564 27.45 -21.20 11.50
C VAL A 564 28.68 -20.97 12.39
N ASN A 565 29.71 -20.34 11.85
CA ASN A 565 31.00 -20.14 12.52
C ASN A 565 31.01 -18.81 13.28
N SER A 566 30.50 -17.74 12.67
CA SER A 566 30.34 -16.43 13.29
C SER A 566 29.15 -15.68 12.72
N LEU A 567 28.54 -14.84 13.56
CA LEU A 567 27.52 -13.87 13.19
C LEU A 567 27.84 -12.58 13.97
N VAL A 568 27.93 -11.46 13.26
CA VAL A 568 28.15 -10.13 13.83
C VAL A 568 27.13 -9.19 13.21
N LEU A 569 26.45 -8.40 14.04
CA LEU A 569 25.51 -7.38 13.60
C LEU A 569 26.19 -6.02 13.68
N ILE A 570 26.21 -5.29 12.57
CA ILE A 570 26.83 -3.98 12.44
C ILE A 570 25.73 -2.98 12.12
N HIS A 571 25.62 -1.92 12.91
CA HIS A 571 24.66 -0.85 12.64
C HIS A 571 25.25 0.50 12.99
N ASP A 572 24.79 1.55 12.30
CA ASP A 572 25.17 2.91 12.65
C ASP A 572 24.37 3.37 13.87
N SER A 573 25.08 3.79 14.92
CA SER A 573 24.48 4.49 16.06
C SER A 573 24.78 5.98 15.94
N THR A 574 23.76 6.82 16.13
CA THR A 574 23.96 8.27 16.28
C THR A 574 24.33 8.58 17.73
N ASP A 575 25.50 9.17 17.94
CA ASP A 575 25.92 9.71 19.24
C ASP A 575 25.12 10.97 19.61
N ASN A 576 25.18 11.40 20.88
CA ASN A 576 24.49 12.60 21.40
C ASN A 576 24.87 13.92 20.69
N THR A 577 25.89 13.91 19.84
CA THR A 577 26.35 15.03 19.01
C THR A 577 25.85 14.96 17.57
N GLY A 578 25.06 13.95 17.19
CA GLY A 578 24.49 13.76 15.86
C GLY A 578 25.45 13.12 14.84
N LYS A 579 26.57 12.55 15.28
CA LYS A 579 27.53 11.84 14.41
C LYS A 579 27.20 10.34 14.39
N ASN A 580 27.11 9.75 13.20
CA ASN A 580 26.94 8.30 13.03
C ASN A 580 28.28 7.60 13.26
N THR A 581 28.29 6.62 14.17
CA THR A 581 29.42 5.71 14.39
C THR A 581 28.95 4.27 14.16
N PRO A 582 29.68 3.48 13.35
CA PRO A 582 29.35 2.07 13.15
C PRO A 582 29.68 1.29 14.43
N VAL A 583 28.70 0.54 14.94
CA VAL A 583 28.82 -0.29 16.14
C VAL A 583 28.69 -1.76 15.73
N GLU A 584 29.69 -2.57 16.06
CA GLU A 584 29.66 -4.02 15.88
C GLU A 584 29.20 -4.69 17.18
N THR A 585 28.19 -5.56 17.10
CA THR A 585 27.61 -6.24 18.26
C THR A 585 27.31 -7.71 17.96
N GLN A 586 27.40 -8.54 18.99
CA GLN A 586 26.90 -9.93 19.00
C GLN A 586 25.67 -10.04 19.91
N SER A 587 24.79 -9.05 19.82
CA SER A 587 23.57 -8.97 20.61
C SER A 587 22.43 -8.44 19.76
N THR A 588 21.21 -8.59 20.25
CA THR A 588 20.00 -8.11 19.58
C THR A 588 20.03 -6.60 19.39
N VAL A 589 19.89 -6.15 18.14
CA VAL A 589 19.80 -4.72 17.78
C VAL A 589 18.34 -4.29 17.93
N ILE A 590 18.11 -3.17 18.61
CA ILE A 590 16.77 -2.62 18.88
C ILE A 590 16.66 -1.29 18.13
N ALA A 591 15.57 -1.11 17.37
CA ALA A 591 15.30 0.15 16.67
C ALA A 591 14.87 1.23 17.67
N ARG A 592 15.26 2.48 17.45
CA ARG A 592 14.70 3.62 18.19
C ARG A 592 13.29 3.97 17.67
N ASP A 593 12.58 4.83 18.40
CA ASP A 593 11.18 5.19 18.16
C ASP A 593 10.85 5.63 16.73
N ASP A 594 11.79 6.28 16.04
CA ASP A 594 11.64 6.79 14.68
C ASP A 594 12.35 5.94 13.61
N GLU A 595 12.79 4.74 13.97
CA GLU A 595 13.63 3.89 13.13
C GLU A 595 12.97 2.57 12.72
N VAL A 596 13.29 2.13 11.51
CA VAL A 596 12.96 0.80 11.00
C VAL A 596 14.25 0.13 10.56
N LEU A 597 14.53 -1.04 11.11
CA LEU A 597 15.75 -1.80 10.80
C LEU A 597 15.59 -2.52 9.45
N ILE A 598 16.57 -2.35 8.57
CA ILE A 598 16.70 -3.03 7.30
C ILE A 598 17.89 -3.98 7.41
N LEU A 599 17.67 -5.28 7.23
CA LEU A 599 18.72 -6.28 7.36
C LEU A 599 19.52 -6.38 6.06
N CYS A 600 20.82 -6.13 6.12
CA CYS A 600 21.74 -6.27 4.98
C CYS A 600 22.62 -7.51 5.19
N PRO A 601 22.26 -8.69 4.64
CA PRO A 601 23.06 -9.90 4.80
C PRO A 601 24.38 -9.78 4.03
N GLU A 602 25.50 -10.01 4.71
CA GLU A 602 26.86 -9.98 4.15
C GLU A 602 27.56 -11.30 4.48
N GLY A 603 27.73 -12.16 3.48
CA GLY A 603 28.47 -13.41 3.62
C GLY A 603 29.96 -13.18 3.43
N GLU A 604 30.77 -13.58 4.41
CA GLU A 604 32.23 -13.60 4.26
C GLU A 604 32.69 -14.95 3.70
N THR A 605 33.46 -14.90 2.61
CA THR A 605 34.27 -16.03 2.15
C THR A 605 35.62 -15.98 2.86
N ASP A 606 36.08 -17.10 3.40
CA ASP A 606 37.49 -17.22 3.80
C ASP A 606 38.35 -17.01 2.54
N VAL A 607 39.23 -16.00 2.58
CA VAL A 607 40.29 -15.80 1.59
C VAL A 607 41.41 -16.81 1.84
#